data_AF-A0A528NCF8-F1
#
_entry.id   AF-A0A528NCF8-F1
#
_cell.length_a   1.000
_cell.length_b   1.000
_cell.length_c   1.000
_cell.angle_alpha   90.00
_cell.angle_beta   90.00
_cell.angle_gamma   90.00
#
_symmetry.space_group_name_H-M   'P 1'
#
loop_
_entity.id
_entity.type
_entity.pdbx_description
1 polymer ?
#
loop_
_entity_poly.entity_id
_entity_poly.type
_entity_poly.pdbx_seq_one_letter_code
_entity_poly.pdbx_strand_id
1 'polypeptide(L)'
;MPRAVVEWIGRTDNTKAPPRVCQRVFDRDKGICHFCGQQIQPGQAVETDHIIALINGGENREANLAPIHKKPCHTIKTAADVADKAKVAAVRKKHIGITKPAGKLSGPAFPKSSKPDRESKAMPPRRSLFSPVDNGDIGHG
;
A
#
# COMPACT_ATOMS: atom_id res chain seq x y z
N MET A 1 -40.36 13.68 -19.02
CA MET A 1 -39.00 13.30 -18.60
C MET A 1 -38.98 13.21 -17.08
N PRO A 2 -38.37 12.18 -16.45
CA PRO A 2 -38.26 12.15 -15.00
C PRO A 2 -37.43 13.36 -14.53
N ARG A 3 -37.84 13.99 -13.43
CA ARG A 3 -37.13 15.16 -12.86
C ARG A 3 -35.69 14.78 -12.52
N ALA A 4 -34.75 15.70 -12.72
CA ALA A 4 -33.39 15.53 -12.24
C ALA A 4 -33.41 15.29 -10.72
N VAL A 5 -32.87 14.15 -10.29
CA VAL A 5 -32.77 13.80 -8.87
C VAL A 5 -31.47 14.38 -8.35
N VAL A 6 -31.56 15.25 -7.34
CA VAL A 6 -30.38 15.77 -6.65
C VAL A 6 -29.68 14.63 -5.92
N GLU A 7 -28.34 14.60 -6.01
CA GLU A 7 -27.50 13.61 -5.31
C GLU A 7 -27.82 13.60 -3.81
N TRP A 8 -27.88 12.42 -3.23
CA TRP A 8 -27.98 12.31 -1.78
C TRP A 8 -26.62 12.56 -1.11
N ILE A 9 -26.59 13.52 -0.21
CA ILE A 9 -25.48 13.81 0.70
C ILE A 9 -26.00 13.64 2.14
N GLY A 10 -25.31 12.82 2.93
CA GLY A 10 -25.66 12.58 4.32
C GLY A 10 -25.51 13.85 5.16
N ARG A 11 -26.45 14.08 6.08
CA ARG A 11 -26.38 15.22 7.02
C ARG A 11 -25.16 15.11 7.94
N THR A 12 -24.80 13.89 8.30
CA THR A 12 -23.63 13.54 9.11
C THR A 12 -23.00 12.27 8.56
N ASP A 13 -21.74 12.01 8.91
CA ASP A 13 -21.02 10.80 8.52
C ASP A 13 -21.71 9.51 8.97
N ASN A 14 -22.48 9.57 10.06
CA ASN A 14 -23.22 8.43 10.61
C ASN A 14 -24.65 8.31 10.07
N THR A 15 -25.11 9.25 9.25
CA THR A 15 -26.47 9.20 8.69
C THR A 15 -26.53 8.08 7.65
N LYS A 16 -27.38 7.07 7.89
CA LYS A 16 -27.58 5.98 6.94
C LYS A 16 -28.30 6.49 5.68
N ALA A 17 -27.87 5.99 4.52
CA ALA A 17 -28.55 6.25 3.25
C ALA A 17 -30.01 5.77 3.32
N PRO A 18 -31.00 6.61 2.93
CA PRO A 18 -32.39 6.19 2.91
C PRO A 18 -32.62 5.11 1.84
N PRO A 19 -33.63 4.23 2.01
CA PRO A 19 -33.84 3.08 1.12
C PRO A 19 -33.91 3.43 -0.38
N ARG A 20 -34.51 4.59 -0.72
CA ARG A 20 -34.57 5.12 -2.09
C ARG A 20 -33.20 5.34 -2.72
N VAL A 21 -32.20 5.74 -1.93
CA VAL A 21 -30.82 5.97 -2.38
C VAL A 21 -30.12 4.63 -2.54
N CYS A 22 -30.32 3.71 -1.60
CA CYS A 22 -29.78 2.35 -1.71
C CYS A 22 -30.26 1.66 -2.98
N GLN A 23 -31.53 1.81 -3.32
CA GLN A 23 -32.09 1.27 -4.55
C GLN A 23 -31.45 1.91 -5.80
N ARG A 24 -31.32 3.24 -5.84
CA ARG A 24 -30.64 3.92 -6.96
C ARG A 24 -29.19 3.46 -7.15
N VAL A 25 -28.45 3.30 -6.05
CA VAL A 25 -27.07 2.81 -6.07
C VAL A 25 -27.02 1.37 -6.60
N PHE A 26 -27.93 0.52 -6.13
CA PHE A 26 -28.05 -0.85 -6.63
C PHE A 26 -28.36 -0.89 -8.13
N ASP A 27 -29.32 -0.09 -8.60
CA ASP A 27 -29.72 -0.03 -10.01
C ASP A 27 -28.60 0.54 -10.89
N ARG A 28 -27.91 1.61 -10.42
CA ARG A 28 -26.77 2.24 -11.10
C ARG A 28 -25.65 1.24 -11.34
N ASP A 29 -25.31 0.47 -10.31
CA ASP A 29 -24.21 -0.49 -10.36
C ASP A 29 -24.68 -1.88 -10.84
N LYS A 30 -25.90 -1.96 -11.39
CA LYS A 30 -26.53 -3.17 -11.93
C LYS A 30 -26.54 -4.33 -10.94
N GLY A 31 -26.58 -4.07 -9.64
CA GLY A 31 -26.51 -5.09 -8.60
C GLY A 31 -25.18 -5.85 -8.55
N ILE A 32 -24.09 -5.27 -9.05
CA ILE A 32 -22.77 -5.90 -9.01
C ILE A 32 -22.06 -5.49 -7.72
N CYS A 33 -21.63 -6.47 -6.94
CA CYS A 33 -20.84 -6.22 -5.73
C CYS A 33 -19.52 -5.54 -6.08
N HIS A 34 -19.28 -4.33 -5.57
CA HIS A 34 -18.07 -3.58 -5.91
C HIS A 34 -16.78 -4.20 -5.33
N PHE A 35 -16.89 -5.06 -4.31
CA PHE A 35 -15.75 -5.71 -3.66
C PHE A 35 -15.29 -6.98 -4.39
N CYS A 36 -16.21 -7.88 -4.75
CA CYS A 36 -15.88 -9.14 -5.42
C CYS A 36 -16.17 -9.16 -6.93
N GLY A 37 -16.84 -8.13 -7.46
CA GLY A 37 -17.21 -8.03 -8.87
C GLY A 37 -18.34 -8.97 -9.32
N GLN A 38 -18.96 -9.72 -8.41
CA GLN A 38 -20.03 -10.66 -8.73
C GLN A 38 -21.42 -10.04 -8.65
N GLN A 39 -22.32 -10.50 -9.51
CA GLN A 39 -23.74 -10.15 -9.51
C GLN A 39 -24.42 -10.62 -8.21
N ILE A 40 -25.07 -9.71 -7.50
CA ILE A 40 -25.87 -10.01 -6.32
C ILE A 40 -27.20 -10.61 -6.78
N GLN A 41 -27.45 -11.85 -6.36
CA GLN A 41 -28.65 -12.59 -6.74
C GLN A 41 -29.88 -12.19 -5.90
N PRO A 42 -31.10 -12.28 -6.44
CA PRO A 42 -32.33 -12.11 -5.67
C PRO A 42 -32.34 -13.02 -4.43
N GLY A 43 -32.65 -12.47 -3.26
CA GLY A 43 -32.64 -13.19 -1.98
C GLY A 43 -31.32 -13.15 -1.22
N GLN A 44 -30.22 -12.67 -1.83
CA GLN A 44 -28.98 -12.40 -1.10
C GLN A 44 -29.10 -11.10 -0.29
N ALA A 45 -28.50 -11.08 0.90
CA ALA A 45 -28.46 -9.88 1.73
C ALA A 45 -27.47 -8.86 1.15
N VAL A 46 -27.99 -7.71 0.71
CA VAL A 46 -27.22 -6.58 0.17
C VAL A 46 -27.18 -5.43 1.15
N GLU A 47 -26.02 -4.79 1.26
CA GLU A 47 -25.85 -3.52 1.95
C GLU A 47 -25.20 -2.50 1.01
N THR A 48 -25.35 -1.22 1.30
CA THR A 48 -24.64 -0.14 0.63
C THR A 48 -23.45 0.27 1.48
N ASP A 49 -22.26 0.16 0.93
CA ASP A 49 -21.00 0.47 1.59
C ASP A 49 -20.28 1.61 0.90
N HIS A 50 -19.42 2.30 1.65
CA HIS A 50 -18.62 3.39 1.10
C HIS A 50 -17.44 2.82 0.31
N ILE A 51 -17.31 3.19 -0.98
CA ILE A 51 -16.20 2.78 -1.86
C ILE A 51 -14.87 3.15 -1.20
N ILE A 52 -14.75 4.42 -0.79
CA ILE A 52 -13.71 4.90 0.12
C ILE A 52 -14.33 4.98 1.50
N ALA A 53 -13.83 4.20 2.46
CA ALA A 53 -14.33 4.23 3.82
C ALA A 53 -14.20 5.64 4.44
N LEU A 54 -15.21 6.04 5.23
CA LEU A 54 -15.22 7.33 5.96
C LEU A 54 -13.94 7.53 6.79
N ILE A 55 -13.46 6.44 7.37
CA ILE A 55 -12.26 6.39 8.21
C ILE A 55 -10.96 6.73 7.46
N ASN A 56 -10.98 6.55 6.14
CA ASN A 56 -9.89 6.81 5.20
C ASN A 56 -10.15 8.09 4.38
N GLY A 57 -11.07 8.96 4.83
CA GLY A 57 -11.38 10.23 4.19
C GLY A 57 -12.47 10.17 3.12
N GLY A 58 -13.24 9.07 3.08
CA GLY A 58 -14.42 8.98 2.23
C GLY A 58 -15.54 9.92 2.67
N GLU A 59 -16.38 10.33 1.73
CA GLU A 59 -17.55 11.17 2.01
C GLU A 59 -18.83 10.34 2.11
N ASN A 60 -19.77 10.76 2.96
CA ASN A 60 -21.07 10.12 3.08
C ASN A 60 -22.04 10.63 2.00
N ARG A 61 -21.76 10.33 0.73
CA ARG A 61 -22.57 10.74 -0.43
C ARG A 61 -22.83 9.58 -1.37
N GLU A 62 -23.90 9.68 -2.16
CA GLU A 62 -24.34 8.65 -3.10
C GLU A 62 -23.29 8.27 -4.14
N ALA A 63 -22.46 9.21 -4.59
CA ALA A 63 -21.34 8.91 -5.49
C ALA A 63 -20.28 7.99 -4.86
N ASN A 64 -20.14 8.01 -3.53
CA ASN A 64 -19.20 7.16 -2.79
C ASN A 64 -19.86 5.90 -2.23
N LEU A 65 -21.15 5.64 -2.49
CA LEU A 65 -21.81 4.41 -2.06
C LEU A 65 -21.83 3.40 -3.20
N ALA A 66 -21.64 2.12 -2.90
CA ALA A 66 -21.77 1.03 -3.85
C ALA A 66 -22.39 -0.21 -3.18
N PRO A 67 -23.07 -1.09 -3.95
CA PRO A 67 -23.66 -2.28 -3.38
C PRO A 67 -22.58 -3.34 -3.07
N ILE A 68 -22.73 -3.98 -1.92
CA ILE A 68 -21.83 -5.04 -1.45
C ILE A 68 -22.64 -6.18 -0.84
N HIS A 69 -22.15 -7.42 -0.96
CA HIS A 69 -22.70 -8.52 -0.19
C HIS A 69 -22.50 -8.27 1.31
N LYS A 70 -23.57 -8.39 2.10
CA LYS A 70 -23.51 -8.25 3.56
C LYS A 70 -22.47 -9.18 4.19
N LYS A 71 -22.38 -10.42 3.69
CA LYS A 71 -21.35 -11.39 4.08
C LYS A 71 -20.95 -12.23 2.86
N PRO A 72 -19.67 -12.62 2.73
CA PRO A 72 -18.53 -12.22 3.58
C PRO A 72 -17.89 -10.88 3.18
N CYS A 73 -18.25 -10.30 2.03
CA CYS A 73 -17.54 -9.17 1.42
C CYS A 73 -17.46 -7.94 2.33
N HIS A 74 -18.59 -7.49 2.89
CA HIS A 74 -18.61 -6.29 3.74
C HIS A 74 -17.74 -6.44 5.00
N THR A 75 -17.76 -7.61 5.64
CA THR A 75 -16.92 -7.89 6.81
C THR A 75 -15.42 -7.85 6.46
N ILE A 76 -15.03 -8.44 5.33
CA ILE A 76 -13.63 -8.47 4.89
C ILE A 76 -13.14 -7.06 4.57
N LYS A 77 -13.94 -6.29 3.82
CA LYS A 77 -13.60 -4.90 3.50
C LYS A 77 -13.48 -4.05 4.77
N THR A 78 -14.43 -4.14 5.70
CA THR A 78 -14.37 -3.42 6.97
C THR A 78 -13.08 -3.74 7.74
N ALA A 79 -12.68 -5.01 7.79
CA ALA A 79 -11.43 -5.42 8.44
C ALA A 79 -10.19 -4.83 7.74
N ALA A 80 -10.16 -4.81 6.41
CA ALA A 80 -9.09 -4.21 5.62
C ALA A 80 -9.00 -2.69 5.86
N ASP A 81 -10.13 -1.99 5.80
CA ASP A 81 -10.22 -0.54 6.02
C ASP A 81 -9.70 -0.13 7.41
N VAL A 82 -10.05 -0.91 8.44
CA VAL A 82 -9.56 -0.70 9.82
C VAL A 82 -8.06 -0.95 9.92
N ALA A 83 -7.55 -1.99 9.25
CA ALA A 83 -6.12 -2.28 9.24
C ALA A 83 -5.32 -1.16 8.56
N ASP A 84 -5.82 -0.61 7.47
CA ASP A 84 -5.17 0.49 6.75
C ASP A 84 -5.21 1.79 7.56
N LYS A 85 -6.33 2.11 8.22
CA LYS A 85 -6.37 3.21 9.20
C LYS A 85 -5.28 3.06 10.26
N ALA A 86 -5.13 1.87 10.84
CA ALA A 86 -4.15 1.62 11.88
C ALA A 86 -2.71 1.84 11.37
N LYS A 87 -2.41 1.39 10.14
CA LYS A 87 -1.12 1.64 9.48
C LYS A 87 -0.88 3.14 9.28
N VAL A 88 -1.84 3.84 8.68
CA VAL A 88 -1.73 5.29 8.42
C VAL A 88 -1.51 6.06 9.72
N ALA A 89 -2.26 5.72 10.78
CA ALA A 89 -2.09 6.32 12.09
C ALA A 89 -0.70 6.02 12.69
N ALA A 90 -0.18 4.79 12.53
CA ALA A 90 1.15 4.43 13.01
C ALA A 90 2.27 5.17 12.25
N VAL A 91 2.17 5.29 10.93
CA VAL A 91 3.10 6.07 10.10
C VAL A 91 3.07 7.54 10.52
N ARG A 92 1.88 8.13 10.64
CA ARG A 92 1.72 9.52 11.09
C ARG A 92 2.35 9.74 12.46
N LYS A 93 2.08 8.85 13.43
CA LYS A 93 2.67 8.91 14.78
C LYS A 93 4.20 8.90 14.75
N LYS A 94 4.82 8.04 13.93
CA LYS A 94 6.29 8.00 13.75
C LYS A 94 6.81 9.31 13.17
N HIS A 95 6.14 9.84 12.15
CA HIS A 95 6.57 11.07 11.47
C HIS A 95 6.55 12.30 12.40
N ILE A 96 5.52 12.41 13.25
CA ILE A 96 5.38 13.51 14.22
C ILE A 96 6.13 13.28 15.54
N GLY A 97 6.87 12.17 15.68
CA GLY A 97 7.64 11.87 16.89
C GLY A 97 6.81 11.45 18.11
N ILE A 98 5.50 11.22 17.98
CA ILE A 98 4.63 10.67 19.05
C ILE A 98 4.76 9.14 19.05
N THR A 99 6.00 8.66 19.13
CA THR A 99 6.31 7.25 19.31
C THR A 99 7.36 7.12 20.38
N LYS A 100 7.18 6.14 21.27
CA LYS A 100 8.19 5.83 22.28
C LYS A 100 9.55 5.60 21.62
N PRO A 101 10.64 6.13 22.20
CA PRO A 101 11.98 5.82 21.71
C PRO A 101 12.21 4.31 21.76
N ALA A 102 12.97 3.80 20.79
CA ALA A 102 13.36 2.40 20.80
C ALA A 102 14.11 2.10 22.10
N GLY A 103 13.67 1.07 22.83
CA GLY A 103 14.37 0.63 24.04
C GLY A 103 15.76 0.11 23.72
N LYS A 104 16.66 0.13 24.70
CA LYS A 104 17.95 -0.56 24.60
C LYS A 104 17.68 -2.05 24.33
N LEU A 105 18.34 -2.62 23.33
CA LEU A 105 18.30 -4.06 23.08
C LEU A 105 18.84 -4.78 24.33
N SER A 106 17.95 -5.45 25.07
CA SER A 106 18.31 -6.31 26.19
C SER A 106 18.40 -7.75 25.69
N GLY A 107 19.53 -8.10 25.09
CA GLY A 107 19.78 -9.45 24.60
C GLY A 107 21.29 -9.71 24.45
N PRO A 108 21.72 -10.98 24.37
CA PRO A 108 23.12 -11.31 24.10
C PRO A 108 23.56 -10.64 22.80
N ALA A 109 24.80 -10.16 22.76
CA ALA A 109 25.39 -9.69 21.50
C ALA A 109 25.34 -10.82 20.47
N PHE A 110 25.14 -10.45 19.19
CA PHE A 110 25.22 -11.42 18.11
C PHE A 110 26.56 -12.18 18.19
N PRO A 111 26.56 -13.50 17.98
CA PRO A 111 27.78 -14.29 18.04
C PRO A 111 28.79 -13.74 17.03
N LYS A 112 30.04 -13.53 17.47
CA LYS A 112 31.11 -13.13 16.57
C LYS A 112 31.33 -14.25 15.56
N SER A 113 31.12 -13.95 14.28
CA SER A 113 31.51 -14.86 13.19
C SER A 113 33.02 -15.08 13.23
N SER A 114 33.46 -16.31 12.98
CA SER A 114 34.88 -16.60 12.82
C SER A 114 35.41 -15.80 11.64
N LYS A 115 36.58 -15.17 11.81
CA LYS A 115 37.25 -14.51 10.69
C LYS A 115 37.59 -15.61 9.66
N PRO A 116 37.20 -15.45 8.37
CA PRO A 116 37.61 -16.39 7.35
C PRO A 116 39.13 -16.37 7.24
N ASP A 117 39.74 -17.54 7.05
CA ASP A 117 41.17 -17.60 6.74
C ASP A 117 41.41 -16.83 5.45
N ARG A 118 42.26 -15.80 5.55
CA ARG A 118 42.58 -14.94 4.44
C ARG A 118 43.69 -15.62 3.66
N GLU A 119 43.33 -16.40 2.65
CA GLU A 119 44.31 -16.91 1.70
C GLU A 119 45.06 -15.74 1.07
N SER A 120 46.38 -15.71 1.26
CA SER A 120 47.26 -14.76 0.60
C SER A 120 47.30 -15.11 -0.89
N LYS A 121 46.45 -14.47 -1.69
CA LYS A 121 46.55 -14.57 -3.14
C LYS A 121 47.92 -14.07 -3.57
N ALA A 122 48.66 -14.89 -4.33
CA ALA A 122 49.94 -14.50 -4.89
C ALA A 122 49.76 -13.23 -5.74
N MET A 123 50.66 -12.27 -5.56
CA MET A 123 50.62 -11.03 -6.32
C MET A 123 50.83 -11.36 -7.80
N PRO A 124 49.97 -10.88 -8.72
CA PRO A 124 50.16 -11.16 -10.14
C PRO A 124 51.52 -10.63 -10.60
N PRO A 125 52.16 -11.27 -11.59
CA PRO A 125 53.46 -10.85 -12.07
C PRO A 125 53.39 -9.39 -12.54
N ARG A 126 54.35 -8.58 -12.09
CA ARG A 126 54.43 -7.16 -12.46
C ARG A 126 54.73 -7.08 -13.95
N ARG A 127 53.73 -6.66 -14.74
CA ARG A 127 53.93 -6.36 -16.16
C ARG A 127 54.71 -5.05 -16.26
N SER A 128 55.86 -5.05 -16.94
CA SER A 128 56.58 -3.81 -17.24
C SER A 128 55.75 -2.97 -18.22
N LEU A 129 55.58 -1.68 -17.92
CA LEU A 129 54.82 -0.75 -18.76
C LEU A 129 55.69 -0.09 -19.84
N PHE A 130 57.01 -0.23 -19.75
CA PHE A 130 57.94 0.34 -20.72
C PHE A 130 58.97 -0.70 -21.14
N SER A 131 59.11 -0.88 -22.45
CA SER A 131 60.23 -1.60 -23.06
C SER A 131 61.33 -0.59 -23.40
N PRO A 132 62.62 -0.95 -23.29
CA PRO A 132 63.71 -0.08 -23.73
C PRO A 132 63.55 0.20 -25.24
N VAL A 133 63.67 1.47 -25.63
CA VAL A 133 63.82 1.84 -27.03
C VAL A 133 65.28 1.61 -27.40
N ASP A 134 65.55 0.71 -28.34
CA ASP A 134 66.87 0.51 -28.93
C ASP A 134 67.32 1.81 -29.60
N ASN A 135 68.26 2.52 -28.98
CA ASN A 135 68.91 3.67 -29.58
C ASN A 135 69.96 3.17 -30.56
N GLY A 136 69.52 2.89 -31.79
CA GLY A 136 70.39 2.76 -32.94
C GLY A 136 71.10 4.09 -33.23
N ASP A 137 72.42 4.03 -33.18
CA ASP A 137 73.39 4.73 -34.04
C ASP A 137 73.00 6.14 -34.54
N ILE A 138 73.53 7.17 -33.88
CA ILE A 138 73.77 8.47 -34.52
C ILE A 138 75.20 8.89 -34.17
N GLY A 139 76.12 8.55 -35.08
CA GLY A 139 77.49 9.00 -35.06
C GLY A 139 77.63 10.52 -35.23
N HIS A 140 78.64 11.09 -34.58
CA HIS A 140 79.29 12.35 -34.94
C HIS A 140 80.70 12.38 -34.35
N GLY A 141 81.71 12.53 -35.22
CA GLY A 141 83.11 12.79 -34.86
C GLY A 141 84.10 12.02 -35.70
#